data_AF-A0A1Y2X302-F1
#
_entry.id   AF-A0A1Y2X302-F1
#
_cell.length_a   1.000
_cell.length_b   1.000
_cell.length_c   1.000
_cell.angle_alpha   90.00
_cell.angle_beta   90.00
_cell.angle_gamma   90.00
#
_symmetry.space_group_name_H-M   'P 1'
#
loop_
_entity.id
_entity.type
_entity.pdbx_description
1 polymer ?
#
loop_
_entity_poly.entity_id
_entity_poly.type
_entity_poly.pdbx_seq_one_letter_code
_entity_poly.pdbx_strand_id
1 'polypeptide(L)' 'MAAISVFRARYTDETTLYEHLRKVFPTGPIQINFKRGRFYCTIPRALTPKETEDVQSQIESEHYER' A
#
# COMPACT_ATOMS: atom_id res chain seq x y z
N MET A 1 1.17 -10.10 -15.58
CA MET A 1 1.44 -8.64 -15.74
C MET A 1 1.37 -8.01 -14.37
N ALA A 2 2.45 -7.39 -13.89
CA ALA A 2 2.41 -6.64 -12.63
C ALA A 2 1.66 -5.31 -12.83
N ALA A 3 0.88 -4.90 -11.84
CA ALA A 3 0.18 -3.62 -11.82
C ALA A 3 0.91 -2.63 -10.92
N ILE A 4 0.84 -1.35 -11.28
CA ILE A 4 1.40 -0.26 -10.49
C ILE A 4 0.25 0.48 -9.83
N SER A 5 0.21 0.45 -8.50
CA SER A 5 -0.72 1.21 -7.68
C SER A 5 0.04 2.33 -6.98
N VAL A 6 -0.44 3.57 -7.13
CA VAL A 6 0.20 4.74 -6.55
C VAL A 6 -0.63 5.22 -5.37
N PHE A 7 -0.02 5.26 -4.20
CA PHE A 7 -0.64 5.74 -2.97
C PHE A 7 -0.02 7.05 -2.54
N ARG A 8 -0.84 7.94 -1.99
CA ARG A 8 -0.36 9.18 -1.38
C ARG A 8 0.25 8.84 -0.03
N ALA A 9 1.50 9.26 0.19
CA ALA A 9 2.13 9.09 1.49
C ALA A 9 1.56 10.15 2.46
N ARG A 10 0.93 9.69 3.54
CA ARG A 10 0.70 10.50 4.75
C ARG A 10 1.24 9.69 5.90
N TYR A 11 2.36 10.12 6.50
CA TYR A 11 2.95 9.64 7.77
C TYR A 11 3.06 8.12 8.04
N THR A 12 2.55 7.24 7.18
CA THR A 12 2.62 5.79 7.31
C THR A 12 3.98 5.33 6.82
N ASP A 13 4.63 4.55 7.67
CA ASP A 13 5.91 3.92 7.36
C ASP A 13 5.78 2.98 6.16
N GLU A 14 6.79 2.99 5.28
CA GLU A 14 6.91 2.06 4.15
C GLU A 14 6.71 0.60 4.60
N THR A 15 7.21 0.29 5.80
CA THR A 15 7.09 -1.01 6.47
C THR A 15 5.64 -1.40 6.66
N THR A 16 4.79 -0.52 7.21
CA THR A 16 3.38 -0.88 7.45
C THR A 16 2.64 -1.08 6.14
N LEU A 17 2.90 -0.23 5.15
CA LEU A 17 2.33 -0.39 3.80
C LEU A 17 2.74 -1.74 3.18
N TYR A 18 4.00 -2.14 3.35
CA TYR A 18 4.49 -3.44 2.89
C TYR A 18 3.80 -4.60 3.59
N GLU A 19 3.68 -4.56 4.91
CA GLU A 19 3.00 -5.62 5.68
C GLU A 19 1.53 -5.76 5.26
N HIS A 20 0.83 -4.64 5.04
CA HIS A 20 -0.55 -4.66 4.54
C HIS A 20 -0.65 -5.25 3.13
N LEU A 21 0.20 -4.80 2.21
CA LEU A 21 0.25 -5.36 0.87
C LEU A 21 0.61 -6.85 0.90
N ARG A 22 1.42 -7.30 1.87
CA ARG A 22 1.76 -8.71 2.05
C ARG A 22 0.60 -9.54 2.60
N LYS A 23 -0.28 -8.95 3.42
CA LYS A 23 -1.55 -9.60 3.84
C LYS A 23 -2.50 -9.79 2.65
N VAL A 24 -2.58 -8.80 1.75
CA VAL A 24 -3.43 -8.87 0.54
C VAL A 24 -2.84 -9.79 -0.53
N PHE A 25 -1.52 -9.71 -0.74
CA PHE A 25 -0.76 -10.51 -1.70
C PHE A 25 0.27 -11.38 -0.97
N PRO A 26 -0.16 -12.51 -0.38
CA PRO A 26 0.73 -13.40 0.37
C PRO A 26 1.85 -13.98 -0.52
N THR A 27 1.55 -14.19 -1.80
CA THR A 27 2.48 -14.67 -2.81
C THR A 27 2.50 -13.71 -4.00
N GLY A 28 3.68 -13.21 -4.33
CA GLY A 28 3.91 -12.32 -5.46
C GLY A 28 4.99 -11.26 -5.21
N PRO A 29 5.49 -10.62 -6.27
CA PRO A 29 6.42 -9.50 -6.16
C PRO A 29 5.68 -8.26 -5.66
N ILE A 30 6.11 -7.76 -4.50
CA ILE A 30 5.69 -6.46 -3.96
C ILE A 30 6.93 -5.58 -3.93
N GLN A 31 6.88 -4.45 -4.60
CA GLN A 31 7.94 -3.44 -4.52
C GLN A 31 7.30 -2.12 -4.14
N ILE A 32 7.87 -1.44 -3.15
CA ILE A 32 7.44 -0.10 -2.76
C ILE A 32 8.58 0.83 -3.06
N ASN A 33 8.27 1.96 -3.68
CA ASN A 33 9.25 2.98 -4.01
C ASN A 33 8.70 4.34 -3.62
N PHE A 34 9.32 4.98 -2.64
CA PHE A 34 8.94 6.31 -2.19
C PHE A 34 9.59 7.38 -3.07
N LYS A 35 8.77 8.16 -3.79
CA LYS A 35 9.27 9.24 -4.65
C LYS A 35 8.36 10.47 -4.55
N ARG A 36 8.95 11.63 -4.24
CA ARG A 36 8.27 12.94 -4.17
C ARG A 36 7.01 12.93 -3.26
N GLY A 37 7.06 12.28 -2.10
CA GLY A 37 5.92 12.23 -1.17
C GLY A 37 4.79 11.29 -1.60
N ARG A 38 5.09 10.30 -2.46
CA ARG A 38 4.14 9.28 -2.92
C ARG A 38 4.80 7.91 -2.88
N PHE A 39 4.04 6.90 -2.47
CA PHE A 39 4.44 5.50 -2.54
C PHE A 39 4.00 4.93 -3.88
N TYR A 40 4.98 4.49 -4.67
CA TYR A 40 4.77 3.75 -5.91
C TYR A 40 4.89 2.27 -5.58
N CYS A 41 3.75 1.57 -5.56
CA CYS A 41 3.68 0.16 -5.22
C CYS A 41 3.51 -0.67 -6.50
N THR A 42 4.47 -1.52 -6.81
CA THR A 42 4.35 -2.55 -7.85
C THR A 42 3.85 -3.83 -7.20
N ILE A 43 2.69 -4.30 -7.65
CA ILE A 43 1.96 -5.45 -7.09
C ILE A 43 1.59 -6.44 -8.19
N PRO A 44 1.38 -7.73 -7.88
CA PRO A 44 1.17 -8.77 -8.90
C PRO A 44 -0.11 -8.60 -9.72
N ARG A 45 -1.15 -7.97 -9.15
CA ARG A 45 -2.39 -7.60 -9.84
C ARG A 45 -2.87 -6.24 -9.35
N ALA A 46 -3.73 -5.59 -10.12
CA ALA A 46 -4.39 -4.37 -9.67
C ALA A 46 -5.22 -4.65 -8.41
N LEU A 47 -5.21 -3.71 -7.48
CA LEU A 47 -6.10 -3.75 -6.33
C LEU A 47 -7.54 -3.57 -6.80
N THR A 48 -8.43 -4.32 -6.20
CA THR A 48 -9.87 -4.04 -6.32
C THR A 48 -10.20 -2.75 -5.56
N PRO A 49 -11.31 -2.08 -5.89
CA PRO A 49 -11.74 -0.88 -5.16
C PRO A 49 -11.84 -1.14 -3.65
N LYS A 50 -12.39 -2.30 -3.25
CA LYS A 50 -12.49 -2.72 -1.85
C LYS A 50 -11.14 -2.85 -1.15
N GLU A 51 -10.13 -3.43 -1.81
CA GLU A 51 -8.78 -3.55 -1.24
C GLU A 51 -8.06 -2.20 -1.21
N THR A 52 -8.35 -1.32 -2.16
CA THR A 52 -7.81 0.05 -2.17
C THR A 52 -8.35 0.85 -0.99
N GLU A 53 -9.66 0.76 -0.73
CA GLU A 53 -10.30 1.36 0.44
C GLU A 53 -9.78 0.77 1.75
N ASP A 54 -9.57 -0.55 1.82
CA ASP A 54 -9.01 -1.20 3.02
C ASP A 54 -7.58 -0.72 3.32
N VAL A 55 -6.71 -0.71 2.30
CA VAL A 55 -5.34 -0.21 2.41
C VAL A 55 -5.34 1.27 2.79
N GLN A 56 -6.18 2.09 2.16
CA GLN A 56 -6.26 3.51 2.46
C GLN A 56 -6.83 3.78 3.87
N SER A 57 -7.85 3.03 4.29
CA SER A 57 -8.44 3.16 5.62
C SER A 57 -7.45 2.76 6.71
N GLN A 58 -6.61 1.74 6.49
CA GLN A 58 -5.57 1.34 7.44
C GLN A 58 -4.47 2.41 7.56
N ILE A 59 -4.01 2.96 6.43
CA ILE A 59 -3.09 4.10 6.37
C ILE A 59 -3.63 5.30 7.17
N GLU A 60 -4.93 5.60 7.06
CA GLU A 60 -5.56 6.72 7.77
C GLU A 60 -5.85 6.40 9.25
N SER A 61 -6.13 5.13 9.60
CA SER A 61 -6.51 4.71 10.96
C SER A 61 -5.32 4.56 11.91
N GLU A 62 -4.13 4.18 11.44
CA GLU A 62 -2.90 4.20 12.26
C GLU A 62 -2.56 5.59 12.81
N HIS A 63 -3.11 6.65 12.23
CA HIS A 63 -2.92 8.02 12.73
C HIS A 63 -3.78 8.33 13.97
N TYR A 64 -4.87 7.58 14.22
CA TYR A 64 -5.85 7.92 15.27
C TYR A 64 -5.63 7.22 16.62
N GLU A 65 -4.70 6.25 16.72
CA GLU A 65 -4.36 5.58 17.99
C GLU A 65 -3.17 6.23 18.70
N ARG A 66 -3.21 7.55 18.90
CA ARG A 66 -2.22 8.26 19.73
C ARG A 66 -2.87 9.01 20.89
#